data_AF-A0AAW0WDP5-F1
#
_entry.id   AF-A0AAW0WDP5-F1
#
_cell.length_a   1.000
_cell.length_b   1.000
_cell.length_c   1.000
_cell.angle_alpha   90.00
_cell.angle_beta   90.00
_cell.angle_gamma   90.00
#
_symmetry.space_group_name_H-M   'P 1'
#
loop_
_entity.id
_entity.type
_entity.pdbx_description
1 polymer ?
#
loop_
_entity_poly.entity_id
_entity_poly.type
_entity_poly.pdbx_seq_one_letter_code
_entity_poly.pdbx_strand_id
1 'polypeptide(L)'
;RPLVQYMQDLGGEGEVLQLAWRIVNDSLRTDVCLLFPPYEIALSCIHMACVVHQKDCKQWFAELNTDLDRIMEITRYILNLYDLWESYDERKEIQGLLQKMPKPNTQPVPRVVR
;
A
#
# COMPACT_ATOMS: atom_id res chain seq x y z
N ARG A 1 15.36 -1.58 -4.76
CA ARG A 1 15.38 -3.00 -5.18
C ARG A 1 13.94 -3.53 -5.14
N PRO A 2 13.56 -4.60 -5.87
CA PRO A 2 12.25 -5.23 -5.73
C PRO A 2 12.12 -6.02 -4.41
N LEU A 3 10.89 -6.24 -3.92
CA LEU A 3 10.58 -6.93 -2.66
C LEU A 3 11.30 -8.27 -2.51
N VAL A 4 11.25 -9.13 -3.55
CA VAL A 4 11.84 -10.48 -3.50
C VAL A 4 13.35 -10.42 -3.23
N GLN A 5 14.05 -9.42 -3.77
CA GLN A 5 15.48 -9.26 -3.55
C GLN A 5 15.77 -8.83 -2.11
N TYR A 6 14.98 -7.92 -1.54
CA TYR A 6 15.10 -7.56 -0.12
C TYR A 6 14.83 -8.76 0.80
N MET A 7 13.85 -9.59 0.46
CA MET A 7 13.52 -10.78 1.24
C MET A 7 14.62 -11.85 1.19
N GLN A 8 15.26 -12.03 0.04
CA GLN A 8 16.47 -12.86 -0.07
C GLN A 8 17.61 -12.31 0.78
N ASP A 9 17.88 -11.00 0.71
CA ASP A 9 18.93 -10.34 1.49
C ASP A 9 18.67 -10.45 3.01
N LEU A 10 17.41 -10.39 3.45
CA LEU A 10 16.99 -10.54 4.85
C LEU A 10 17.01 -12.01 5.34
N GLY A 11 17.10 -12.98 4.45
CA GLY A 11 16.78 -14.38 4.77
C GLY A 11 15.32 -14.54 5.24
N GLY A 12 14.43 -13.72 4.72
CA GLY A 12 12.99 -13.80 4.94
C GLY A 12 12.35 -14.70 3.89
N GLU A 13 12.07 -15.95 4.26
CA GLU A 13 11.41 -16.92 3.38
C GLU A 13 10.08 -17.40 3.97
N GLY A 14 9.29 -18.10 3.15
CA GLY A 14 8.04 -18.72 3.58
C GLY A 14 6.96 -17.69 3.93
N GLU A 15 6.47 -17.74 5.17
CA GLU A 15 5.29 -16.98 5.62
C GLU A 15 5.50 -15.47 5.59
N VAL A 16 6.70 -14.98 5.96
CA VAL A 16 7.00 -13.54 5.96
C VAL A 16 6.94 -12.99 4.53
N LEU A 17 7.45 -13.73 3.55
CA LEU A 17 7.39 -13.33 2.13
C LEU A 17 5.96 -13.33 1.62
N GLN A 18 5.18 -14.37 1.94
CA GLN A 18 3.77 -14.49 1.56
C GLN A 18 2.95 -13.33 2.14
N LEU A 19 3.15 -13.00 3.42
CA LEU A 19 2.46 -11.90 4.07
C LEU A 19 2.89 -10.55 3.49
N ALA A 20 4.19 -10.30 3.34
CA ALA A 20 4.68 -9.05 2.76
C ALA A 20 4.14 -8.85 1.33
N TRP A 21 4.08 -9.91 0.52
CA TRP A 21 3.48 -9.87 -0.81
C TRP A 21 2.00 -9.52 -0.77
N ARG A 22 1.23 -10.10 0.16
CA ARG A 22 -0.18 -9.78 0.36
C ARG A 22 -0.35 -8.31 0.73
N ILE A 23 0.43 -7.81 1.68
CA ILE A 23 0.37 -6.40 2.11
C ILE A 23 0.72 -5.45 0.96
N VAL A 24 1.69 -5.78 0.10
CA VAL A 24 1.99 -4.99 -1.11
C VAL A 24 0.76 -4.89 -2.02
N ASN A 25 0.04 -5.99 -2.24
CA ASN A 25 -1.18 -5.95 -3.05
C ASN A 25 -2.27 -5.08 -2.41
N ASP A 26 -2.43 -5.15 -1.09
CA ASP A 26 -3.40 -4.34 -0.36
C ASP A 26 -3.04 -2.85 -0.41
N SER A 27 -1.75 -2.51 -0.42
CA SER A 27 -1.27 -1.13 -0.50
C SER A 27 -1.76 -0.38 -1.76
N LEU A 28 -2.11 -1.09 -2.84
CA LEU A 28 -2.66 -0.53 -4.07
C LEU A 28 -4.09 0.03 -3.92
N ARG A 29 -4.75 -0.23 -2.77
CA ARG A 29 -6.02 0.39 -2.41
C ARG A 29 -5.86 1.70 -1.62
N THR A 30 -4.63 2.18 -1.53
CA THR A 30 -4.29 3.47 -0.93
C THR A 30 -3.52 4.32 -1.95
N ASP A 31 -3.25 5.57 -1.60
CA ASP A 31 -2.52 6.50 -2.47
C ASP A 31 -0.99 6.35 -2.38
N VAL A 32 -0.48 5.41 -1.58
CA VAL A 32 0.96 5.29 -1.31
C VAL A 32 1.79 5.04 -2.58
N CYS A 33 1.23 4.40 -3.60
CA CYS A 33 1.89 4.16 -4.88
C CYS A 33 2.13 5.45 -5.69
N LEU A 34 1.42 6.53 -5.38
CA LEU A 34 1.60 7.86 -5.99
C LEU A 34 2.47 8.78 -5.11
N LEU A 35 2.56 8.49 -3.82
CA LEU A 35 3.24 9.32 -2.81
C LEU A 35 4.67 8.87 -2.51
N PHE A 36 4.96 7.56 -2.64
CA PHE A 36 6.23 6.96 -2.23
C PHE A 36 6.87 6.13 -3.34
N PRO A 37 8.22 6.08 -3.43
CA PRO A 37 8.92 5.16 -4.30
C PRO A 37 8.58 3.69 -4.01
N PRO A 38 8.52 2.81 -5.03
CA PRO A 38 8.15 1.40 -4.84
C PRO A 38 9.01 0.62 -3.83
N TYR A 39 10.28 0.98 -3.67
CA TYR A 39 11.16 0.29 -2.72
C TYR A 39 10.83 0.62 -1.26
N GLU A 40 10.37 1.84 -0.96
CA GLU A 40 9.97 2.24 0.41
C GLU A 40 8.68 1.51 0.81
N ILE A 41 7.75 1.35 -0.14
CA ILE A 41 6.53 0.57 0.04
C ILE A 41 6.89 -0.89 0.34
N ALA A 42 7.77 -1.50 -0.47
CA ALA A 42 8.23 -2.87 -0.25
C ALA A 42 8.87 -3.06 1.14
N LEU A 43 9.75 -2.14 1.56
CA LEU A 43 10.38 -2.18 2.87
C LEU A 43 9.36 -2.05 4.01
N SER A 44 8.33 -1.22 3.83
CA SER A 44 7.23 -1.08 4.81
C SER A 44 6.42 -2.36 4.93
N CYS A 45 6.07 -2.99 3.82
CA CYS A 45 5.36 -4.27 3.82
C CYS A 45 6.18 -5.39 4.45
N ILE A 46 7.51 -5.42 4.22
CA ILE A 46 8.43 -6.37 4.87
C ILE A 46 8.49 -6.11 6.38
N HIS A 47 8.61 -4.85 6.79
CA HIS A 47 8.61 -4.46 8.21
C HIS A 47 7.33 -4.93 8.90
N MET A 48 6.16 -4.64 8.34
CA MET A 48 4.87 -5.10 8.86
C MET A 48 4.80 -6.63 8.96
N ALA A 49 5.23 -7.35 7.92
CA ALA A 49 5.24 -8.81 7.94
C ALA A 49 6.18 -9.38 9.00
N CYS A 50 7.36 -8.78 9.20
CA CYS A 50 8.30 -9.17 10.26
C CYS A 50 7.69 -8.96 11.65
N VAL A 51 6.99 -7.84 11.88
CA VAL A 51 6.30 -7.57 13.15
C VAL A 51 5.22 -8.62 13.42
N VAL A 52 4.38 -8.95 12.42
CA VAL A 52 3.31 -9.95 12.58
C VAL A 52 3.86 -11.35 12.89
N HIS A 53 4.94 -11.76 12.23
CA HIS A 53 5.58 -13.06 12.45
C HIS A 53 6.65 -13.05 13.57
N GLN A 54 6.80 -11.94 14.31
CA GLN A 54 7.82 -11.78 15.35
C GLN A 54 9.26 -12.08 14.88
N LYS A 55 9.56 -11.84 13.59
CA LYS A 55 10.91 -11.97 13.03
C LYS A 55 11.72 -10.72 13.40
N ASP A 56 12.85 -10.89 14.07
CA ASP A 56 13.74 -9.78 14.34
C ASP A 56 14.45 -9.35 13.05
N CYS A 57 14.14 -8.14 12.60
CA CYS A 57 14.71 -7.50 11.43
C CYS A 57 15.40 -6.17 11.76
N LYS A 58 15.53 -5.80 13.05
CA LYS A 58 15.98 -4.46 13.45
C LYS A 58 17.38 -4.15 12.95
N GLN A 59 18.30 -5.10 13.13
CA GLN A 59 19.68 -4.97 12.69
C GLN A 59 19.77 -4.82 11.17
N TRP A 60 19.02 -5.64 10.43
CA TRP A 60 18.98 -5.56 8.97
C TRP A 60 18.42 -4.23 8.47
N PHE A 61 17.36 -3.71 9.08
CA PHE A 61 16.84 -2.37 8.76
C PHE A 61 17.80 -1.24 9.13
N ALA A 62 18.60 -1.39 10.20
CA ALA A 62 19.61 -0.39 10.58
C ALA A 62 20.81 -0.35 9.60
N GLU A 63 21.12 -1.48 8.97
CA GLU A 63 22.15 -1.57 7.92
C GLU A 63 21.68 -1.01 6.58
N LEU A 64 20.36 -0.94 6.36
CA LEU A 64 19.78 -0.23 5.25
C LEU A 64 19.86 1.28 5.52
N ASN A 65 20.52 2.03 4.63
CA ASN A 65 20.51 3.50 4.65
C ASN A 65 19.14 4.05 4.18
N THR A 66 18.07 3.68 4.90
CA THR A 66 16.68 4.04 4.59
C THR A 66 16.09 4.88 5.71
N ASP A 67 15.24 5.82 5.34
CA ASP A 67 14.51 6.66 6.28
C ASP A 67 13.37 5.87 6.95
N LEU A 68 13.52 5.59 8.25
CA LEU A 68 12.53 4.86 9.04
C LEU A 68 11.23 5.67 9.24
N ASP A 69 11.29 7.00 9.23
CA ASP A 69 10.09 7.83 9.39
C ASP A 69 9.16 7.66 8.19
N ARG A 70 9.73 7.54 6.98
CA ARG A 70 8.97 7.24 5.74
C ARG A 70 8.34 5.85 5.78
N ILE A 71 9.07 4.86 6.31
CA ILE A 71 8.54 3.50 6.49
C ILE A 71 7.34 3.51 7.45
N MET A 72 7.46 4.24 8.55
CA MET A 72 6.38 4.36 9.54
C MET A 72 5.18 5.15 8.99
N GLU A 73 5.40 6.13 8.12
CA GLU A 73 4.33 6.85 7.43
C GLU A 73 3.54 5.92 6.51
N ILE A 74 4.21 5.16 5.64
CA ILE A 74 3.55 4.17 4.75
C ILE A 74 2.82 3.12 5.57
N THR A 75 3.43 2.63 6.65
CA THR A 75 2.81 1.65 7.57
C THR A 75 1.49 2.19 8.11
N ARG A 76 1.41 3.47 8.46
CA ARG A 76 0.18 4.10 8.96
C ARG A 76 -0.92 4.13 7.90
N TYR A 77 -0.61 4.44 6.64
CA TYR A 77 -1.59 4.38 5.55
C TYR A 77 -2.20 2.99 5.40
N ILE A 78 -1.38 1.94 5.49
CA ILE A 78 -1.83 0.55 5.35
C ILE A 78 -2.64 0.12 6.58
N LEU A 79 -2.23 0.50 7.80
CA LEU A 79 -3.02 0.23 9.01
C LEU A 79 -4.39 0.91 8.95
N ASN A 80 -4.44 2.17 8.52
CA ASN A 80 -5.71 2.90 8.34
C ASN A 80 -6.62 2.22 7.30
N LEU A 81 -6.05 1.63 6.24
CA LEU A 81 -6.81 0.82 5.29
C LEU A 81 -7.43 -0.41 5.97
N TYR A 82 -6.68 -1.10 6.83
CA TYR A 82 -7.18 -2.27 7.56
C TYR A 82 -8.27 -1.90 8.58
N ASP A 83 -8.13 -0.77 9.28
CA ASP A 83 -9.18 -0.23 10.15
C ASP A 83 -10.47 0.11 9.36
N LEU A 84 -10.32 0.69 8.16
CA LEU A 84 -11.45 0.97 7.27
C LEU A 84 -12.14 -0.33 6.82
N TRP A 85 -11.37 -1.35 6.47
CA TRP A 85 -11.91 -2.64 6.03
C TRP A 85 -12.68 -3.41 7.10
N GLU A 86 -12.42 -3.16 8.38
CA GLU A 86 -13.22 -3.77 9.45
C GLU A 86 -14.65 -3.22 9.48
N SER A 87 -14.85 -1.95 9.09
CA SER A 87 -16.13 -1.26 9.20
C SER A 87 -16.89 -1.09 7.87
N TYR A 88 -16.19 -1.11 6.73
CA TYR A 88 -16.77 -0.86 5.42
C TYR A 88 -17.33 -2.13 4.74
N ASP A 89 -18.61 -2.14 4.38
CA ASP A 89 -19.24 -3.21 3.60
C ASP A 89 -19.44 -2.79 2.15
N GLU A 90 -18.44 -3.11 1.31
CA GLU A 90 -18.41 -2.75 -0.10
C GLU A 90 -19.71 -3.15 -0.84
N ARG A 91 -20.29 -4.31 -0.54
CA ARG A 91 -21.48 -4.80 -1.26
C ARG A 91 -22.71 -3.95 -0.98
N LYS A 92 -22.83 -3.41 0.23
CA LYS A 92 -23.96 -2.59 0.65
C LYS A 92 -23.78 -1.12 0.28
N GLU A 93 -22.55 -0.61 0.41
CA GLU A 93 -22.29 0.82 0.35
C GLU A 93 -21.93 1.32 -1.05
N ILE A 94 -21.31 0.49 -1.90
CA ILE A 94 -20.80 0.94 -3.20
C ILE A 94 -21.88 1.53 -4.10
N GLN A 95 -23.08 0.94 -4.13
CA GLN A 95 -24.17 1.41 -4.99
C GLN A 95 -24.61 2.85 -4.64
N GLY A 96 -24.67 3.17 -3.35
CA GLY A 96 -25.01 4.52 -2.89
C GLY A 96 -23.92 5.55 -3.20
N LEU A 97 -22.65 5.13 -3.15
CA LEU A 97 -21.50 5.97 -3.50
C LEU A 97 -21.44 6.24 -5.02
N LEU A 98 -21.65 5.22 -5.86
CA LEU A 98 -21.65 5.35 -7.32
C LEU A 98 -22.70 6.36 -7.81
N GLN A 99 -23.87 6.43 -7.16
CA GLN A 99 -24.92 7.40 -7.52
C GLN A 99 -24.52 8.85 -7.24
N LYS A 100 -23.62 9.09 -6.28
CA LYS A 100 -23.11 10.42 -5.93
C LYS A 100 -21.92 10.84 -6.80
N MET A 101 -21.35 9.94 -7.60
CA MET A 101 -20.24 10.31 -8.48
C MET A 101 -20.70 11.31 -9.55
N PRO A 102 -19.91 12.38 -9.79
CA PRO A 102 -20.18 13.34 -10.86
C PRO A 102 -20.29 12.61 -12.21
N LYS A 103 -21.40 12.84 -12.92
CA LYS A 103 -21.60 12.25 -14.24
C LYS A 103 -20.86 13.07 -15.31
N PRO A 104 -20.26 12.43 -16.32
CA PRO A 104 -19.67 13.14 -17.45
C PRO A 104 -20.69 14.06 -18.13
N ASN A 105 -20.27 15.28 -18.46
CA ASN A 105 -21.10 16.18 -19.26
C ASN A 105 -21.20 15.66 -20.70
N THR A 106 -22.41 15.37 -21.15
CA THR A 106 -22.68 14.85 -22.50
C THR A 106 -22.97 15.95 -23.52
N GLN A 107 -23.00 17.23 -23.12
CA GLN A 107 -23.18 18.33 -24.06
C GLN A 107 -21.97 18.42 -25.00
N PRO A 108 -22.19 18.43 -26.33
CA PRO A 108 -21.10 18.62 -27.28
C PRO A 108 -20.46 20.00 -27.08
N VAL A 109 -19.13 20.04 -26.97
CA VAL A 109 -18.37 21.29 -26.88
C VAL A 109 -18.69 22.12 -28.13
N PRO A 110 -19.24 23.34 -28.02
CA PRO A 110 -19.55 24.16 -29.19
C PRO A 110 -18.28 24.34 -30.02
N ARG A 111 -18.30 23.97 -31.30
CA ARG A 111 -17.19 24.31 -32.21
C ARG A 111 -17.08 25.83 -32.23
N VAL A 112 -16.00 26.36 -31.66
CA VAL A 112 -15.59 27.73 -31.89
C VAL A 112 -15.23 27.81 -33.37
N VAL A 113 -16.17 28.30 -34.18
CA VAL A 113 -15.89 28.64 -35.57
C VAL A 113 -14.98 29.86 -35.52
N ARG A 114 -13.69 29.64 -35.81
CA ARG A 114 -12.73 30.72 -36.06
C ARG A 114 -12.95 31.30 -37.45
#